data_AF-A0A2V5I5A6-F1
#
_entry.id   AF-A0A2V5I5A6-F1
#
_cell.length_a   1.000
_cell.length_b   1.000
_cell.length_c   1.000
_cell.angle_alpha   90.00
_cell.angle_beta   90.00
_cell.angle_gamma   90.00
#
_symmetry.space_group_name_H-M   'P 1'
#
loop_
_entity.id
_entity.type
_entity.pdbx_description
1 polymer ?
#
loop_
_entity_poly.entity_id
_entity_poly.type
_entity_poly.pdbx_seq_one_letter_code
_entity_poly.pdbx_strand_id
1 'polypeptide(L)'
;FTYFPLLPGELRNRIWRVALSSLINDTFRRQRLCHYRPHRGYWDPRRLTPRDPEYDRDNEDLNLAFEFHHDRLDPVVVCVPFVAVSREARGLVLPLLRESGWDDRTRTVLFTHPVDPLQNPLYIPLNHIEAFLTEPWDRLFQPDLDNRQVSRPAPAMRRLALPATALVAQAGNPGVVTEVMCEFYRTEQVFLVVG
;
A
#
# COMPACT_ATOMS: atom_id res chain seq x y z
N PHE A 1 -34.25 -2.14 1.91
CA PHE A 1 -33.99 -2.29 3.36
C PHE A 1 -35.27 -2.02 4.19
N THR A 2 -36.42 -2.58 3.81
CA THR A 2 -37.73 -2.21 4.40
C THR A 2 -38.07 -2.95 5.69
N TYR A 3 -37.59 -4.17 5.88
CA TYR A 3 -37.92 -5.00 7.05
C TYR A 3 -36.91 -4.94 8.20
N PHE A 4 -35.72 -4.40 7.96
CA PHE A 4 -34.67 -4.28 8.98
C PHE A 4 -35.10 -3.47 10.22
N PRO A 5 -35.84 -2.34 10.09
CA PRO A 5 -36.32 -1.60 11.24
C PRO A 5 -37.35 -2.36 12.09
N LEU A 6 -38.03 -3.37 11.53
CA LEU A 6 -39.05 -4.17 12.22
C LEU A 6 -38.44 -5.28 13.09
N LEU A 7 -37.14 -5.53 12.98
CA LEU A 7 -36.47 -6.50 13.83
C LEU A 7 -36.35 -5.98 15.27
N PRO A 8 -36.44 -6.87 16.28
CA PRO A 8 -36.05 -6.57 17.66
C PRO A 8 -34.67 -5.91 17.74
N GLY A 9 -34.52 -4.93 18.63
CA GLY A 9 -33.27 -4.16 18.75
C GLY A 9 -32.03 -5.04 18.98
N GLU A 10 -32.16 -6.15 19.72
CA GLU A 10 -31.09 -7.11 19.94
C GLU A 10 -30.59 -7.77 18.64
N LEU A 11 -31.51 -8.13 17.74
CA LEU A 11 -31.17 -8.71 16.44
C LEU A 11 -30.57 -7.66 15.52
N ARG A 12 -31.10 -6.44 15.50
CA ARG A 12 -30.51 -5.33 14.74
C ARG A 12 -29.08 -5.04 15.21
N ASN A 13 -28.85 -5.02 16.52
CA ASN A 13 -27.53 -4.79 17.09
C ASN A 13 -26.54 -5.91 16.74
N ARG A 14 -26.99 -7.17 16.75
CA ARG A 14 -26.15 -8.31 16.39
C ARG A 14 -25.78 -8.29 14.90
N ILE A 15 -26.74 -7.98 14.02
CA ILE A 15 -26.50 -7.82 12.58
C ILE A 15 -25.50 -6.68 12.34
N TRP A 16 -25.69 -5.53 12.99
CA TRP A 16 -24.76 -4.41 12.89
C TRP A 16 -23.35 -4.78 13.33
N ARG A 17 -23.19 -5.48 14.46
CA ARG A 17 -21.87 -5.88 14.96
C ARG A 17 -21.16 -6.81 13.98
N VAL A 18 -21.86 -7.82 13.46
CA VAL A 18 -21.29 -8.77 12.48
C VAL A 18 -20.94 -8.07 11.17
N ALA A 19 -21.85 -7.25 10.63
CA ALA A 19 -21.62 -6.52 9.38
C ALA A 19 -20.45 -5.54 9.50
N LEU A 20 -20.34 -4.83 10.62
CA LEU A 20 -19.26 -3.88 10.86
C LEU A 20 -17.91 -4.58 11.01
N SER A 21 -17.83 -5.66 11.80
CA SER A 21 -16.60 -6.45 11.92
C SER A 21 -16.16 -7.04 10.58
N SER A 22 -17.12 -7.51 9.76
CA SER A 22 -16.83 -7.97 8.40
C SER A 22 -16.30 -6.83 7.52
N LEU A 23 -16.90 -5.65 7.57
CA LEU A 23 -16.46 -4.49 6.79
C LEU A 23 -15.05 -4.02 7.20
N ILE A 24 -14.80 -3.95 8.51
CA ILE A 24 -13.49 -3.60 9.11
C ILE A 24 -12.41 -4.60 8.69
N ASN A 25 -12.73 -5.90 8.71
CA ASN A 25 -11.74 -6.94 8.46
C ASN A 25 -11.49 -7.23 6.97
N ASP A 26 -12.53 -7.25 6.13
CA ASP A 26 -12.40 -7.65 4.72
C ASP A 26 -12.18 -6.46 3.77
N THR A 27 -13.00 -5.42 3.88
CA THR A 27 -13.02 -4.33 2.88
C THR A 27 -11.84 -3.38 3.07
N PHE A 28 -11.46 -3.10 4.32
CA PHE A 28 -10.35 -2.21 4.60
C PHE A 28 -8.97 -2.82 4.42
N ARG A 29 -8.81 -4.16 4.50
CA ARG A 29 -7.51 -4.79 4.26
C ARG A 29 -7.14 -4.91 2.78
N ARG A 30 -8.12 -5.16 1.90
CA ARG A 30 -7.84 -5.74 0.56
C ARG A 30 -7.59 -4.74 -0.58
N GLN A 31 -7.95 -3.46 -0.45
CA GLN A 31 -7.98 -2.54 -1.61
C GLN A 31 -7.49 -1.12 -1.32
N ARG A 32 -6.67 -0.92 -0.28
CA ARG A 32 -6.12 0.39 0.04
C ARG A 32 -4.91 0.69 -0.85
N LEU A 33 -5.00 1.77 -1.65
CA LEU A 33 -3.90 2.26 -2.48
C LEU A 33 -2.85 2.93 -1.59
N CYS A 34 -1.62 2.46 -1.66
CA CYS A 34 -0.47 3.08 -1.03
C CYS A 34 0.20 4.00 -2.05
N HIS A 35 0.29 5.29 -1.76
CA HIS A 35 0.80 6.26 -2.73
C HIS A 35 2.32 6.38 -2.65
N TYR A 36 2.99 6.16 -3.77
CA TYR A 36 4.40 6.54 -3.93
C TYR A 36 4.54 8.07 -3.88
N ARG A 37 5.51 8.55 -3.09
CA ARG A 37 5.92 9.95 -3.03
C ARG A 37 7.43 10.06 -3.19
N PRO A 38 7.94 10.85 -4.14
CA PRO A 38 9.38 10.95 -4.39
C PRO A 38 10.14 11.52 -3.19
N HIS A 39 11.44 11.26 -3.15
CA HIS A 39 12.38 11.76 -2.13
C HIS A 39 12.08 11.28 -0.70
N ARG A 40 11.49 10.10 -0.56
CA ARG A 40 11.26 9.45 0.74
C ARG A 40 12.31 8.39 1.06
N GLY A 41 13.14 8.01 0.08
CA GLY A 41 14.18 7.00 0.25
C GLY A 41 13.55 5.64 0.47
N TYR A 42 12.82 5.09 -0.51
CA TYR A 42 12.24 3.75 -0.33
C TYR A 42 13.23 2.63 -0.60
N TRP A 43 14.36 2.93 -1.23
CA TRP A 43 15.34 1.95 -1.63
C TRP A 43 16.59 2.06 -0.76
N ASP A 44 16.94 0.97 -0.09
CA ASP A 44 18.20 0.86 0.64
C ASP A 44 18.86 -0.51 0.40
N PRO A 45 20.19 -0.58 0.48
CA PRO A 45 20.92 -1.83 0.34
C PRO A 45 20.68 -2.73 1.56
N ARG A 46 20.38 -3.99 1.30
CA ARG A 46 20.34 -5.08 2.30
C ARG A 46 21.40 -6.12 1.94
N ARG A 47 22.07 -6.65 2.95
CA ARG A 47 22.91 -7.85 2.78
C ARG A 47 22.05 -9.09 2.56
N LEU A 48 22.39 -9.84 1.52
CA LEU A 48 21.82 -11.14 1.26
C LEU A 48 22.31 -12.14 2.30
N THR A 49 21.45 -13.10 2.62
CA THR A 49 21.70 -14.19 3.56
C THR A 49 21.60 -15.52 2.80
N PRO A 50 22.11 -16.64 3.35
CA PRO A 50 21.95 -17.96 2.71
C PRO A 50 20.51 -18.42 2.46
N ARG A 51 19.50 -17.70 2.98
CA ARG A 51 18.08 -17.95 2.71
C ARG A 51 17.58 -17.25 1.44
N ASP A 52 18.32 -16.27 0.94
CA ASP A 52 17.98 -15.52 -0.25
C ASP A 52 18.40 -16.31 -1.51
N PRO A 53 17.53 -16.45 -2.52
CA PRO A 53 17.86 -17.19 -3.75
C PRO A 53 19.06 -16.65 -4.53
N GLU A 54 19.34 -15.36 -4.38
CA GLU A 54 20.42 -14.64 -5.08
C GLU A 54 21.74 -14.62 -4.27
N TYR A 55 21.78 -15.27 -3.09
CA TYR A 55 22.97 -15.29 -2.25
C TYR A 55 24.11 -16.10 -2.91
N ASP A 56 25.27 -15.47 -3.01
CA ASP A 56 26.50 -16.08 -3.51
C ASP A 56 27.41 -16.42 -2.32
N ARG A 57 27.64 -17.73 -2.11
CA ARG A 57 28.51 -18.21 -1.02
C ARG A 57 29.99 -17.95 -1.27
N ASP A 58 30.37 -17.82 -2.55
CA ASP A 58 31.76 -17.78 -3.00
C ASP A 58 32.20 -16.33 -3.29
N ASN A 59 31.25 -15.39 -3.42
CA ASN A 59 31.52 -13.98 -3.69
C ASN A 59 30.71 -13.03 -2.79
N GLU A 60 31.34 -12.54 -1.71
CA GLU A 60 30.71 -11.62 -0.75
C GLU A 60 30.37 -10.25 -1.37
N ASP A 61 31.07 -9.83 -2.42
CA ASP A 61 30.81 -8.55 -3.08
C ASP A 61 29.52 -8.58 -3.93
N LEU A 62 28.97 -9.77 -4.20
CA LEU A 62 27.67 -9.95 -4.86
C LEU A 62 26.50 -10.07 -3.87
N ASN A 63 26.77 -10.10 -2.57
CA ASN A 63 25.76 -10.29 -1.52
C ASN A 63 25.09 -8.99 -1.06
N LEU A 64 25.00 -7.98 -1.93
CA LEU A 64 24.26 -6.76 -1.67
C LEU A 64 23.12 -6.61 -2.67
N ALA A 65 21.92 -6.34 -2.19
CA ALA A 65 20.74 -6.15 -3.01
C ALA A 65 19.94 -4.95 -2.51
N PHE A 66 19.26 -4.25 -3.41
CA PHE A 66 18.30 -3.24 -3.00
C PHE A 66 17.02 -3.87 -2.43
N GLU A 67 16.51 -3.27 -1.37
CA GLU A 67 15.23 -3.60 -0.76
C GLU A 67 14.30 -2.38 -0.83
N PHE A 68 13.06 -2.62 -1.28
CA PHE A 68 12.00 -1.62 -1.25
C PHE A 68 11.29 -1.62 0.11
N HIS A 69 11.53 -0.57 0.89
CA HIS A 69 10.97 -0.32 2.21
C HIS A 69 9.53 0.22 2.14
N HIS A 70 8.58 -0.69 1.89
CA HIS A 70 7.15 -0.41 1.89
C HIS A 70 6.63 0.11 3.25
N ASP A 71 7.36 -0.11 4.34
CA ASP A 71 7.10 0.44 5.67
C ASP A 71 7.23 1.97 5.73
N ARG A 72 7.97 2.57 4.79
CA ARG A 72 8.13 4.04 4.67
C ARG A 72 7.00 4.69 3.88
N LEU A 73 6.10 3.91 3.27
CA LEU A 73 4.91 4.44 2.62
C LEU A 73 3.96 5.02 3.67
N ASP A 74 3.35 6.16 3.36
CA ASP A 74 2.41 6.79 4.28
C ASP A 74 1.28 5.81 4.63
N PRO A 75 0.95 5.62 5.92
CA PRO A 75 -0.16 4.77 6.33
C PRO A 75 -1.45 5.26 5.68
N VAL A 76 -2.26 4.34 5.19
CA VAL A 76 -3.54 4.72 4.58
C VAL A 76 -4.51 5.12 5.67
N VAL A 77 -4.83 6.41 5.71
CA VAL A 77 -5.79 7.00 6.63
C VAL A 77 -7.20 6.87 6.06
N VAL A 78 -8.08 6.19 6.79
CA VAL A 78 -9.51 6.21 6.50
C VAL A 78 -10.22 7.05 7.54
N CYS A 79 -10.81 8.14 7.09
CA CYS A 79 -11.75 8.95 7.86
C CYS A 79 -13.18 8.55 7.51
N VAL A 80 -13.91 7.96 8.47
CA VAL A 80 -15.35 7.70 8.30
C VAL A 80 -16.12 8.82 9.03
N PRO A 81 -16.82 9.72 8.32
CA PRO A 81 -17.61 10.76 8.95
C PRO A 81 -18.81 10.14 9.66
N PHE A 82 -18.90 10.29 10.97
CA PHE A 82 -19.97 9.70 11.78
C PHE A 82 -21.34 10.39 11.63
N VAL A 83 -21.46 11.36 10.73
CA VAL A 83 -22.62 12.25 10.62
C VAL A 83 -23.80 11.60 9.89
N ALA A 84 -23.59 10.51 9.15
CA ALA A 84 -24.62 9.87 8.30
C ALA A 84 -25.22 8.55 8.83
N VAL A 85 -24.83 8.06 10.02
CA VAL A 85 -25.33 6.79 10.56
C VAL A 85 -26.39 6.98 11.65
N SER A 86 -27.31 6.02 11.80
CA SER A 86 -28.40 6.08 12.79
C SER A 86 -27.87 6.13 14.23
N ARG A 87 -28.66 6.67 15.17
CA ARG A 87 -28.28 6.75 16.60
C ARG A 87 -27.97 5.37 17.21
N GLU A 88 -28.70 4.34 16.78
CA GLU A 88 -28.48 2.94 17.17
C GLU A 88 -27.13 2.43 16.68
N ALA A 89 -26.80 2.66 15.39
CA ALA A 89 -25.49 2.30 14.84
C ALA A 89 -24.35 3.07 15.54
N ARG A 90 -24.54 4.36 15.87
CA ARG A 90 -23.53 5.13 16.64
C ARG A 90 -23.21 4.50 17.99
N GLY A 91 -24.22 4.08 18.74
CA GLY A 91 -24.03 3.47 20.05
C GLY A 91 -23.23 2.16 20.01
N LEU A 92 -23.31 1.41 18.90
CA LEU A 92 -22.56 0.16 18.72
C LEU A 92 -21.14 0.37 18.22
N VAL A 93 -20.93 1.38 17.36
CA VAL A 93 -19.64 1.59 16.72
C VAL A 93 -18.72 2.40 17.64
N LEU A 94 -19.21 3.42 18.35
CA LEU A 94 -18.38 4.28 19.21
C LEU A 94 -17.48 3.54 20.20
N PRO A 95 -17.91 2.47 20.90
CA PRO A 95 -17.03 1.69 21.77
C PRO A 95 -15.86 1.06 21.02
N LEU A 96 -16.13 0.42 19.86
CA LEU A 96 -15.12 -0.19 19.00
C LEU A 96 -14.14 0.85 18.44
N LEU A 97 -14.59 2.09 18.23
CA LEU A 97 -13.77 3.18 17.71
C LEU A 97 -12.87 3.82 18.75
N ARG A 98 -13.35 3.90 20.01
CA ARG A 98 -12.53 4.39 21.13
C ARG A 98 -11.30 3.52 21.34
N GLU A 99 -11.44 2.21 21.10
CA GLU A 99 -10.32 1.27 21.13
C GLU A 99 -9.37 1.44 19.93
N SER A 100 -9.82 2.03 18.82
CA SER A 100 -9.08 2.12 17.56
C SER A 100 -8.61 3.54 17.18
N GLY A 101 -8.54 4.49 18.14
CA GLY A 101 -7.97 5.83 17.91
C GLY A 101 -8.96 6.94 17.54
N TRP A 102 -10.18 6.92 18.09
CA TRP A 102 -11.17 7.99 17.94
C TRP A 102 -10.66 9.37 18.43
N ASP A 103 -10.84 10.41 17.60
CA ASP A 103 -10.61 11.81 17.99
C ASP A 103 -11.96 12.51 18.25
N ASP A 104 -12.19 12.88 19.51
CA ASP A 104 -13.40 13.58 19.95
C ASP A 104 -13.53 15.00 19.37
N ARG A 105 -12.42 15.63 18.95
CA ARG A 105 -12.41 17.00 18.40
C ARG A 105 -12.92 17.03 16.97
N THR A 106 -12.45 16.11 16.14
CA THR A 106 -12.85 16.02 14.73
C THR A 106 -14.09 15.17 14.52
N ARG A 107 -14.50 14.38 15.53
CA ARG A 107 -15.55 13.35 15.42
C ARG A 107 -15.30 12.38 14.27
N THR A 108 -14.02 12.09 14.02
CA THR A 108 -13.57 11.14 13.00
C THR A 108 -12.74 10.04 13.65
N VAL A 109 -12.79 8.86 13.04
CA VAL A 109 -11.85 7.79 13.36
C VAL A 109 -10.69 7.90 12.41
N LEU A 110 -9.47 7.81 12.94
CA LEU A 110 -8.27 7.65 12.13
C LEU A 110 -7.85 6.17 12.19
N PHE A 111 -8.20 5.39 11.18
CA PHE A 111 -7.65 4.03 11.06
C PHE A 111 -6.32 4.07 10.32
N THR A 112 -5.20 3.96 11.05
CA THR A 112 -3.88 3.72 10.46
C THR A 112 -3.64 2.22 10.36
N HIS A 113 -3.50 1.72 9.14
CA HIS A 113 -3.06 0.36 8.90
C HIS A 113 -1.65 0.39 8.31
N PRO A 114 -0.72 -0.41 8.84
CA PRO A 114 0.56 -0.60 8.19
C PRO A 114 0.34 -1.19 6.79
N VAL A 115 1.24 -0.86 5.88
CA VAL A 115 1.19 -1.35 4.49
C VAL A 115 1.50 -2.84 4.48
N ASP A 116 0.57 -3.63 3.96
CA ASP A 116 0.76 -5.04 3.64
C ASP A 116 1.16 -5.16 2.16
N PRO A 117 2.42 -5.52 1.85
CA PRO A 117 2.91 -5.56 0.48
C PRO A 117 2.23 -6.63 -0.39
N LEU A 118 1.58 -7.63 0.21
CA LEU A 118 0.88 -8.68 -0.51
C LEU A 118 -0.56 -8.29 -0.87
N GLN A 119 -1.16 -7.38 -0.09
CA GLN A 119 -2.58 -7.02 -0.21
C GLN A 119 -2.80 -5.58 -0.69
N ASN A 120 -1.90 -4.66 -0.36
CA ASN A 120 -2.06 -3.25 -0.70
C ASN A 120 -1.38 -2.92 -2.04
N PRO A 121 -2.13 -2.43 -3.04
CA PRO A 121 -1.53 -1.97 -4.28
C PRO A 121 -0.69 -0.70 -4.08
N LEU A 122 0.54 -0.70 -4.61
CA LEU A 122 1.37 0.50 -4.73
C LEU A 122 0.86 1.34 -5.91
N TYR A 123 0.37 2.54 -5.64
CA TYR A 123 0.02 3.51 -6.66
C TYR A 123 1.18 4.43 -6.98
N ILE A 124 1.59 4.46 -8.25
CA ILE A 124 2.63 5.36 -8.75
C ILE A 124 1.97 6.40 -9.66
N PRO A 125 1.87 7.68 -9.22
CA PRO A 125 1.37 8.75 -10.06
C PRO A 125 2.20 8.92 -11.34
N LEU A 126 1.57 9.28 -12.46
CA LEU A 126 2.24 9.43 -13.76
C LEU A 126 3.43 10.41 -13.69
N ASN A 127 3.24 11.54 -13.02
CA ASN A 127 4.28 12.56 -12.83
C ASN A 127 5.41 12.15 -11.88
N HIS A 128 5.31 10.99 -11.22
CA HIS A 128 6.32 10.47 -10.29
C HIS A 128 6.97 9.17 -10.80
N ILE A 129 6.59 8.65 -11.98
CA ILE A 129 7.16 7.40 -12.48
C ILE A 129 8.67 7.53 -12.71
N GLU A 130 9.11 8.61 -13.35
CA GLU A 130 10.54 8.85 -13.58
C GLU A 130 11.31 8.88 -12.25
N ALA A 131 10.82 9.64 -11.28
CA ALA A 131 11.43 9.70 -9.95
C ALA A 131 11.44 8.33 -9.23
N PHE A 132 10.46 7.47 -9.49
CA PHE A 132 10.45 6.10 -8.96
C PHE A 132 11.55 5.25 -9.60
N LEU A 133 11.73 5.33 -10.92
CA LEU A 133 12.72 4.57 -11.66
C LEU A 133 14.16 5.06 -11.39
N THR A 134 14.35 6.35 -11.11
CA THR A 134 15.68 6.94 -10.85
C THR A 134 16.14 6.74 -9.41
N GLU A 135 15.24 6.63 -8.43
CA GLU A 135 15.61 6.57 -7.00
C GLU A 135 16.64 5.47 -6.65
N PRO A 136 16.53 4.22 -7.16
CA PRO A 136 17.57 3.21 -6.93
C PRO A 136 18.93 3.59 -7.51
N TRP A 137 18.95 4.29 -8.65
CA TRP A 137 20.18 4.76 -9.27
C TRP A 137 20.81 5.87 -8.43
N ASP A 138 20.03 6.86 -8.01
CA ASP A 138 20.49 7.94 -7.12
C ASP A 138 21.05 7.38 -5.81
N ARG A 139 20.44 6.30 -5.30
CA ARG A 139 20.92 5.59 -4.11
C ARG A 139 22.25 4.86 -4.35
N LEU A 140 22.44 4.26 -5.53
CA LEU A 140 23.66 3.54 -5.90
C LEU A 140 24.90 4.46 -5.95
N PHE A 141 24.71 5.73 -6.30
CA PHE A 141 25.80 6.72 -6.36
C PHE A 141 26.13 7.37 -5.01
N GLN A 142 25.55 6.91 -3.91
CA GLN A 142 25.91 7.42 -2.58
C GLN A 142 27.28 6.86 -2.12
N PRO A 143 28.05 7.62 -1.31
CA PRO A 143 29.43 7.25 -0.97
C PRO A 143 29.59 5.88 -0.28
N ASP A 144 28.55 5.41 0.41
CA ASP A 144 28.56 4.11 1.11
C ASP A 144 28.48 2.91 0.16
N LEU A 145 28.04 3.14 -1.09
CA LEU A 145 27.91 2.14 -2.14
C LEU A 145 28.92 2.32 -3.28
N ASP A 146 29.90 3.21 -3.11
CA ASP A 146 30.92 3.44 -4.12
C ASP A 146 31.70 2.15 -4.44
N ASN A 147 31.85 1.86 -5.74
CA ASN A 147 32.44 0.62 -6.28
C ASN A 147 31.80 -0.70 -5.76
N ARG A 148 30.56 -0.66 -5.25
CA ARG A 148 29.81 -1.87 -4.86
C ARG A 148 28.94 -2.39 -6.00
N GLN A 149 28.85 -3.71 -6.12
CA GLN A 149 27.84 -4.35 -6.96
C GLN A 149 26.59 -4.59 -6.12
N VAL A 150 25.46 -4.07 -6.58
CA VAL A 150 24.17 -4.16 -5.87
C VAL A 150 23.13 -4.71 -6.82
N SER A 151 22.56 -5.87 -6.49
CA SER A 151 21.46 -6.45 -7.27
C SER A 151 20.16 -5.68 -7.04
N ARG A 152 19.21 -5.82 -7.97
CA ARG A 152 17.90 -5.16 -7.93
C ARG A 152 16.77 -6.17 -8.08
N PRO A 153 16.42 -6.88 -6.99
CA PRO A 153 15.25 -7.74 -7.01
C PRO A 153 13.98 -6.89 -7.08
N ALA A 154 12.93 -7.44 -7.70
CA ALA A 154 11.64 -6.78 -7.71
C ALA A 154 11.12 -6.57 -6.27
N PRO A 155 10.44 -5.43 -5.99
CA PRO A 155 9.86 -5.15 -4.69
C PRO A 155 8.96 -6.27 -4.16
N ALA A 156 8.81 -6.32 -2.83
CA ALA A 156 7.90 -7.25 -2.17
C ALA A 156 6.42 -7.00 -2.52
N MET A 157 6.10 -5.78 -3.00
CA MET A 157 4.75 -5.40 -3.43
C MET A 157 4.28 -6.30 -4.57
N ARG A 158 3.18 -7.04 -4.36
CA ARG A 158 2.60 -7.95 -5.38
C ARG A 158 1.52 -7.31 -6.23
N ARG A 159 1.12 -6.10 -5.87
CA ARG A 159 0.02 -5.37 -6.49
C ARG A 159 0.48 -3.99 -6.88
N LEU A 160 0.28 -3.64 -8.14
CA LEU A 160 0.67 -2.33 -8.69
C LEU A 160 -0.59 -1.61 -9.17
N ALA A 161 -0.67 -0.31 -8.93
CA ALA A 161 -1.72 0.55 -9.45
C ALA A 161 -1.09 1.68 -10.27
N LEU A 162 -1.55 1.83 -11.50
CA LEU A 162 -1.07 2.85 -12.44
C LEU A 162 -2.24 3.68 -12.95
N PRO A 163 -2.06 4.99 -13.19
CA PRO A 163 -3.11 5.80 -13.79
C PRO A 163 -3.37 5.33 -15.23
N ALA A 164 -4.63 5.17 -15.61
CA ALA A 164 -5.01 4.73 -16.96
C ALA A 164 -4.48 5.69 -18.05
N THR A 165 -4.34 6.98 -17.71
CA THR A 165 -3.72 7.99 -18.57
C THR A 165 -2.25 7.72 -18.86
N ALA A 166 -1.52 7.00 -17.99
CA ALA A 166 -0.15 6.58 -18.28
C ALA A 166 -0.14 5.68 -19.53
N LEU A 167 -1.08 4.74 -19.65
CA LEU A 167 -1.15 3.85 -20.81
C LEU A 167 -1.52 4.59 -22.10
N VAL A 168 -2.41 5.58 -22.00
CA VAL A 168 -2.88 6.36 -23.17
C VAL A 168 -1.83 7.37 -23.64
N ALA A 169 -1.19 8.09 -22.71
CA ALA A 169 -0.14 9.05 -23.02
C ALA A 169 1.10 8.39 -23.67
N GLN A 170 1.30 7.08 -23.40
CA GLN A 170 2.43 6.29 -23.89
C GLN A 170 2.16 5.58 -25.21
N ALA A 171 1.00 5.76 -25.86
CA ALA A 171 0.71 5.14 -27.17
C ALA A 171 1.70 5.56 -28.29
N GLY A 172 2.53 6.58 -28.06
CA GLY A 172 3.66 6.97 -28.93
C GLY A 172 5.07 6.68 -28.38
N ASN A 173 5.24 6.32 -27.11
CA ASN A 173 6.52 5.94 -26.48
C ASN A 173 6.24 5.03 -25.26
N PRO A 174 6.20 3.69 -25.43
CA PRO A 174 5.79 2.74 -24.40
C PRO A 174 6.85 2.47 -23.31
N GLY A 175 7.99 3.15 -23.34
CA GLY A 175 9.16 2.81 -22.52
C GLY A 175 8.88 2.83 -21.02
N VAL A 176 8.24 3.89 -20.52
CA VAL A 176 8.21 4.18 -19.07
C VAL A 176 7.30 3.23 -18.31
N VAL A 177 6.11 2.89 -18.84
CA VAL A 177 5.24 1.89 -18.20
C VAL A 177 5.86 0.49 -18.30
N THR A 178 6.48 0.18 -19.42
CA THR A 178 7.17 -1.10 -19.62
C THR A 178 8.33 -1.25 -18.63
N GLU A 179 9.11 -0.18 -18.42
CA GLU A 179 10.21 -0.13 -17.44
C GLU A 179 9.70 -0.37 -16.01
N VAL A 180 8.61 0.29 -15.59
CA VAL A 180 8.00 0.00 -14.28
C VAL A 180 7.59 -1.45 -14.16
N MET A 181 6.97 -2.02 -15.21
CA MET A 181 6.57 -3.43 -15.19
C MET A 181 7.78 -4.37 -15.13
N CYS A 182 8.91 -4.02 -15.76
CA CYS A 182 10.17 -4.75 -15.65
C CYS A 182 10.73 -4.71 -14.22
N GLU A 183 10.69 -3.56 -13.55
CA GLU A 183 11.13 -3.42 -12.15
C GLU A 183 10.22 -4.19 -11.18
N PHE A 184 8.94 -4.34 -11.51
CA PHE A 184 7.97 -5.11 -10.71
C PHE A 184 7.57 -6.45 -11.36
N TYR A 185 8.54 -7.21 -11.88
CA TYR A 185 8.29 -8.51 -12.52
C TYR A 185 7.62 -9.56 -11.60
N ARG A 186 7.55 -9.31 -10.29
CA ARG A 186 6.88 -10.14 -9.27
C ARG A 186 5.39 -9.78 -9.07
N THR A 187 4.87 -8.81 -9.81
CA THR A 187 3.47 -8.36 -9.71
C THR A 187 2.50 -9.45 -10.13
N GLU A 188 1.48 -9.67 -9.31
CA GLU A 188 0.38 -10.62 -9.57
C GLU A 188 -0.87 -9.91 -10.09
N GLN A 189 -1.06 -8.64 -9.71
CA GLN A 189 -2.23 -7.85 -10.10
C GLN A 189 -1.86 -6.41 -10.43
N VAL A 190 -2.34 -5.92 -11.57
CA VAL A 190 -2.24 -4.52 -11.98
C VAL A 190 -3.62 -3.88 -11.97
N PHE A 191 -3.76 -2.77 -11.27
CA PHE A 191 -4.96 -1.95 -11.21
C PHE A 191 -4.79 -0.72 -12.10
N LEU A 192 -5.77 -0.46 -12.95
CA LEU A 192 -5.83 0.78 -13.72
C LEU A 192 -6.72 1.77 -13.01
N VAL A 193 -6.13 2.88 -12.58
CA VAL A 193 -6.86 3.95 -11.88
C VAL A 193 -7.36 4.94 -12.92
N VAL A 194 -8.68 4.99 -13.09
CA VAL A 194 -9.36 5.95 -13.95
C VAL A 194 -9.73 7.16 -13.09
N GLY A 195 -9.22 8.33 -13.46
CA GLY A 195 -9.54 9.63 -12.84
C GLY A 195 -10.68 10.34 -13.57
#